data_AF-A0A246DKP3-F1
#
_entry.id   AF-A0A246DKP3-F1
#
_cell.length_a   1.000
_cell.length_b   1.000
_cell.length_c   1.000
_cell.angle_alpha   90.00
_cell.angle_beta   90.00
_cell.angle_gamma   90.00
#
_symmetry.space_group_name_H-M   'P 1'
#
loop_
_entity.id
_entity.type
_entity.pdbx_description
1 polymer ?
#
loop_
_entity_poly.entity_id
_entity_poly.type
_entity_poly.pdbx_seq_one_letter_code
_entity_poly.pdbx_strand_id
1 'polypeptide(L)'
;METAIINKIDLAAVAAQVQAEFAAMLERMGGLLETAKAVQIEQNAANEIRNNYEEKTVEEYREQLVADADFDLSNPLIWAIEKVAQTINQEVEKVGRGVADRSKQLSKVDEYIARELDLRNVRANIKAAETIERIESDFYLIEAKIETEGKGKYKSHAAQLMFLLNGTVYALRIGFNPKTSKVEEYQFRRFLDRKASTPEKPVWVELFTADMTQEQVAKAAHALDSIRAAFDNLLNPPVTEAAAA
;
A
#
# COMPACT_ATOMS: atom_id res chain seq x y z
N MET A 1 38.60 7.19 2.00
CA MET A 1 37.26 6.80 2.47
C MET A 1 37.03 5.37 2.03
N GLU A 2 37.20 4.41 2.93
CA GLU A 2 36.82 3.02 2.68
C GLU A 2 35.30 2.92 2.67
N THR A 3 34.73 2.59 1.51
CA THR A 3 33.36 2.14 1.40
C THR A 3 33.24 0.81 2.11
N ALA A 4 32.64 0.80 3.29
CA ALA A 4 32.22 -0.43 3.95
C ALA A 4 31.33 -1.21 2.97
N ILE A 5 31.84 -2.32 2.46
CA ILE A 5 31.04 -3.33 1.75
C ILE A 5 30.12 -3.90 2.84
N ILE A 6 28.94 -3.33 2.99
CA ILE A 6 27.87 -3.95 3.75
C ILE A 6 27.47 -5.18 2.94
N ASN A 7 28.04 -6.34 3.26
CA ASN A 7 27.51 -7.61 2.80
C ASN A 7 26.02 -7.59 3.15
N LYS A 8 25.15 -7.54 2.14
CA LYS A 8 23.70 -7.51 2.34
C LYS A 8 23.31 -8.86 2.92
N ILE A 9 23.26 -8.94 4.26
CA ILE A 9 22.74 -10.11 4.96
C ILE A 9 21.28 -10.26 4.56
N ASP A 10 20.93 -11.43 4.02
CA ASP A 10 19.55 -11.74 3.74
C ASP A 10 18.81 -12.08 5.04
N LEU A 11 18.24 -11.05 5.67
CA LEU A 11 17.47 -11.19 6.90
C LEU A 11 16.23 -12.09 6.73
N ALA A 12 15.73 -12.30 5.51
CA ALA A 12 14.65 -13.25 5.28
C ALA A 12 15.15 -14.70 5.38
N ALA A 13 16.34 -14.98 4.82
CA ALA A 13 16.99 -16.28 4.97
C ALA A 13 17.34 -16.56 6.45
N VAL A 14 17.84 -15.55 7.18
CA VAL A 14 18.11 -15.67 8.61
C VAL A 14 16.81 -15.93 9.41
N ALA A 15 15.72 -15.23 9.09
CA ALA A 15 14.44 -15.46 9.75
C ALA A 15 13.91 -16.88 9.50
N ALA A 16 14.05 -17.41 8.29
CA ALA A 16 13.67 -18.79 7.96
C ALA A 16 14.51 -19.82 8.74
N GLN A 17 15.82 -19.57 8.89
CA GLN A 17 16.69 -20.42 9.72
C GLN A 17 16.27 -20.39 11.20
N VAL A 18 16.01 -19.20 11.75
CA VAL A 18 15.53 -19.05 13.14
C VAL A 18 14.20 -19.77 13.36
N GLN A 19 13.26 -19.68 12.42
CA GLN A 19 11.99 -20.40 12.50
C GLN A 19 12.17 -21.93 12.43
N ALA A 20 13.08 -22.42 11.60
CA ALA A 20 13.40 -23.84 11.52
C ALA A 20 14.02 -24.37 12.83
N GLU A 21 14.92 -23.61 13.45
CA GLU A 21 15.51 -23.95 14.76
C GLU A 21 14.45 -23.98 15.86
N PHE A 22 13.53 -23.01 15.89
CA PHE A 22 12.43 -23.01 16.84
C PHE A 22 11.48 -24.19 16.64
N ALA A 23 11.17 -24.57 15.39
CA ALA A 23 10.35 -25.75 15.11
C ALA A 23 11.02 -27.03 15.60
N ALA A 24 12.32 -27.20 15.34
CA ALA A 24 13.10 -28.34 15.84
C ALA A 24 13.16 -28.39 17.38
N MET A 25 13.25 -27.22 18.03
CA MET A 25 13.22 -27.13 19.49
C MET A 25 11.87 -27.55 20.07
N LEU A 26 10.77 -27.12 19.45
CA LEU A 26 9.41 -27.53 19.84
C LEU A 26 9.18 -29.03 19.68
N GLU A 27 9.69 -29.63 18.59
CA GLU A 27 9.60 -31.07 18.36
C GLU A 27 10.34 -31.87 19.45
N ARG A 28 11.58 -31.47 19.77
CA ARG A 28 12.36 -32.09 20.86
C ARG A 28 11.66 -31.96 22.21
N MET A 29 11.09 -30.80 22.49
CA MET A 29 10.32 -30.55 23.71
C MET A 29 9.03 -31.36 23.76
N GLY A 30 8.38 -31.59 22.62
CA GLY A 30 7.22 -32.48 22.51
C GLY A 30 7.54 -33.89 23.00
N GLY A 31 8.67 -34.46 22.56
CA GLY A 31 9.10 -35.78 23.04
C GLY A 31 9.39 -35.83 24.55
N LEU A 32 9.94 -34.75 25.13
CA LEU A 32 10.13 -34.63 26.58
C LEU A 32 8.79 -34.51 27.32
N LEU A 33 7.83 -33.77 26.76
CA LEU A 33 6.49 -33.61 27.33
C LEU A 33 5.73 -34.93 27.35
N GLU A 34 5.79 -35.70 26.27
CA GLU A 34 5.19 -37.03 26.17
C GLU A 34 5.77 -37.98 27.22
N THR A 35 7.10 -37.96 27.39
CA THR A 35 7.78 -38.78 28.41
C THR A 35 7.31 -38.40 29.83
N ALA A 36 7.26 -37.11 30.16
CA ALA A 36 6.81 -36.66 31.47
C ALA A 36 5.32 -36.98 31.73
N LYS A 37 4.47 -36.87 30.70
CA LYS A 37 3.04 -37.24 30.78
C LYS A 37 2.84 -38.75 30.92
N ALA A 38 3.67 -39.57 30.27
CA ALA A 38 3.60 -41.03 30.41
C ALA A 38 3.84 -41.46 31.87
N VAL A 39 4.89 -40.91 32.52
CA VAL A 39 5.17 -41.14 33.95
C VAL A 39 3.97 -40.72 34.81
N GLN A 40 3.36 -39.57 34.52
CA GLN A 40 2.19 -39.11 35.26
C GLN A 40 0.97 -40.04 35.11
N ILE A 41 0.70 -40.54 33.89
CA ILE A 41 -0.42 -41.43 33.58
C ILE A 41 -0.23 -42.80 34.26
N GLU A 42 0.96 -43.39 34.16
CA GLU A 42 1.29 -44.66 34.79
C GLU A 42 1.09 -44.61 36.31
N GLN A 43 1.51 -43.50 36.94
CA GLN A 43 1.37 -43.33 38.39
C GLN A 43 -0.06 -43.05 38.84
N ASN A 44 -0.85 -42.33 38.05
CA ASN A 44 -2.28 -42.15 38.33
C ASN A 44 -3.04 -43.49 38.25
N ALA A 45 -2.71 -44.35 37.28
CA ALA A 45 -3.28 -45.70 37.17
C ALA A 45 -2.84 -46.61 38.33
N ALA A 46 -1.58 -46.51 38.78
CA ALA A 46 -1.08 -47.25 39.95
C ALA A 46 -1.72 -46.77 41.27
N ASN A 47 -2.05 -45.48 41.38
CA ASN A 47 -2.71 -44.90 42.54
C ASN A 47 -4.18 -45.37 42.71
N GLU A 48 -4.89 -45.73 41.64
CA GLU A 48 -6.25 -46.31 41.73
C GLU A 48 -6.25 -47.72 42.34
N ILE A 49 -5.15 -48.46 42.22
CA ILE A 49 -4.97 -49.82 42.77
C ILE A 49 -4.54 -49.76 44.26
N ARG A 50 -4.15 -48.59 44.75
CA ARG A 50 -3.42 -48.34 46.02
C ARG A 50 -4.26 -48.43 47.30
N ASN A 51 -5.59 -48.56 47.21
CA ASN A 51 -6.50 -48.51 48.37
C ASN A 51 -6.78 -49.87 49.04
N ASN A 52 -6.17 -50.97 48.59
CA ASN A 52 -6.25 -52.25 49.28
C ASN A 52 -5.03 -52.44 50.19
N TYR A 53 -5.23 -52.26 51.50
CA TYR A 53 -4.21 -52.35 52.53
C TYR A 53 -3.88 -53.82 52.87
N GLU A 54 -2.70 -54.28 52.46
CA GLU A 54 -1.97 -55.41 53.07
C GLU A 54 -0.53 -54.96 53.40
N GLU A 55 0.12 -55.63 54.37
CA GLU A 55 1.49 -55.33 54.80
C GLU A 55 2.48 -55.43 53.62
N LYS A 56 2.98 -54.28 53.17
CA LYS A 56 4.01 -54.20 52.11
C LYS A 56 5.38 -54.58 52.66
N THR A 57 6.16 -55.28 51.84
CA THR A 57 7.58 -55.53 52.07
C THR A 57 8.40 -54.24 51.95
N VAL A 58 9.64 -54.25 52.46
CA VAL A 58 10.56 -53.08 52.40
C VAL A 58 10.88 -52.70 50.95
N GLU A 59 11.08 -53.68 50.07
CA GLU A 59 11.29 -53.47 48.63
C GLU A 59 10.08 -52.78 47.96
N GLU A 60 8.85 -53.23 48.22
CA GLU A 60 7.63 -52.62 47.67
C GLU A 60 7.42 -51.18 48.18
N TYR A 61 7.78 -50.92 49.44
CA TYR A 61 7.75 -49.57 49.99
C TYR A 61 8.78 -48.63 49.33
N ARG A 62 9.99 -49.15 49.03
CA ARG A 62 11.02 -48.39 48.32
C ARG A 62 10.60 -48.05 46.89
N GLU A 63 10.04 -49.02 46.16
CA GLU A 63 9.52 -48.80 44.80
C GLU A 63 8.41 -47.75 44.79
N GLN A 64 7.52 -47.79 45.79
CA GLN A 64 6.48 -46.79 45.95
C GLN A 64 7.03 -45.38 46.19
N LEU A 65 8.04 -45.22 47.05
CA LEU A 65 8.64 -43.90 47.29
C LEU A 65 9.30 -43.30 46.06
N VAL A 66 9.92 -44.13 45.20
CA VAL A 66 10.50 -43.69 43.92
C VAL A 66 9.38 -43.25 42.97
N ALA A 67 8.33 -44.07 42.87
CA ALA A 67 7.15 -43.79 42.06
C ALA A 67 6.43 -42.48 42.45
N ASP A 68 6.21 -42.25 43.74
CA ASP A 68 5.62 -41.00 44.25
C ASP A 68 6.54 -39.79 43.95
N ALA A 69 7.87 -39.94 44.09
CA ALA A 69 8.84 -38.89 43.79
C ALA A 69 8.90 -38.55 42.28
N ASP A 70 8.83 -39.56 41.40
CA ASP A 70 8.79 -39.38 39.95
C ASP A 70 7.48 -38.70 39.52
N PHE A 71 6.36 -39.05 40.15
CA PHE A 71 5.08 -38.37 39.95
C PHE A 71 5.16 -36.89 40.34
N ASP A 72 5.70 -36.59 41.52
CA ASP A 72 5.86 -35.21 42.00
C ASP A 72 6.80 -34.39 41.11
N LEU A 73 7.81 -35.03 40.50
CA LEU A 73 8.72 -34.40 39.54
C LEU A 73 8.08 -34.20 38.16
N SER A 74 7.14 -35.05 37.74
CA SER A 74 6.52 -34.97 36.41
C SER A 74 5.73 -33.66 36.19
N ASN A 75 4.99 -33.20 37.21
CA ASN A 75 4.18 -31.97 37.15
C ASN A 75 5.00 -30.70 36.86
N PRO A 76 6.06 -30.37 37.62
CA PRO A 76 6.88 -29.19 37.32
C PRO A 76 7.62 -29.31 35.98
N LEU A 77 7.99 -30.53 35.55
CA LEU A 77 8.58 -30.75 34.22
C LEU A 77 7.57 -30.44 33.10
N ILE A 78 6.35 -30.99 33.18
CA ILE A 78 5.27 -30.71 32.22
C ILE A 78 5.03 -29.20 32.12
N TRP A 79 4.87 -28.53 33.27
CA TRP A 79 4.63 -27.09 33.30
C TRP A 79 5.78 -26.27 32.70
N ALA A 80 7.03 -26.62 33.02
CA ALA A 80 8.20 -25.94 32.49
C ALA A 80 8.30 -26.08 30.96
N ILE A 81 8.05 -27.29 30.44
CA ILE A 81 8.08 -27.57 29.00
C ILE A 81 6.97 -26.79 28.28
N GLU A 82 5.74 -26.81 28.78
CA GLU A 82 4.62 -26.09 28.18
C GLU A 82 4.85 -24.57 28.16
N LYS A 83 5.44 -24.01 29.23
CA LYS A 83 5.78 -22.57 29.31
C LYS A 83 6.86 -22.16 28.31
N VAL A 84 7.92 -22.96 28.16
CA VAL A 84 8.98 -22.68 27.19
C VAL A 84 8.42 -22.82 25.76
N ALA A 85 7.59 -23.81 25.50
CA ALA A 85 6.95 -24.00 24.19
C ALA A 85 6.05 -22.81 23.83
N GLN A 86 5.26 -22.31 24.79
CA GLN A 86 4.45 -21.10 24.60
C GLN A 86 5.31 -19.88 24.26
N THR A 87 6.46 -19.72 24.94
CA THR A 87 7.39 -18.61 24.67
C THR A 87 7.98 -18.71 23.26
N ILE A 88 8.43 -19.90 22.85
CA ILE A 88 8.96 -20.13 21.51
C ILE A 88 7.88 -19.79 20.45
N ASN A 89 6.64 -20.24 20.64
CA ASN A 89 5.54 -19.94 19.73
C ASN A 89 5.31 -18.43 19.57
N GLN A 90 5.34 -17.66 20.67
CA GLN A 90 5.20 -16.20 20.62
C GLN A 90 6.34 -15.52 19.84
N GLU A 91 7.57 -16.01 19.98
CA GLU A 91 8.71 -15.48 19.22
C GLU A 91 8.65 -15.86 17.74
N VAL A 92 8.23 -17.08 17.40
CA VAL A 92 7.97 -17.50 16.01
C VAL A 92 6.94 -16.59 15.34
N GLU A 93 5.85 -16.27 16.04
CA GLU A 93 4.84 -15.32 15.55
C GLU A 93 5.42 -13.92 15.34
N LYS A 94 6.24 -13.41 16.27
CA LYS A 94 6.88 -12.09 16.13
C LYS A 94 7.82 -12.04 14.92
N VAL A 95 8.65 -13.06 14.73
CA VAL A 95 9.52 -13.19 13.55
C VAL A 95 8.68 -13.25 12.28
N GLY A 96 7.62 -14.06 12.27
CA GLY A 96 6.68 -14.16 11.14
C GLY A 96 6.04 -12.82 10.77
N ARG A 97 5.58 -12.05 11.76
CA ARG A 97 5.07 -10.67 11.56
C ARG A 97 6.12 -9.75 10.95
N GLY A 98 7.36 -9.79 11.46
CA GLY A 98 8.46 -8.99 10.92
C GLY A 98 8.79 -9.33 9.45
N VAL A 99 8.76 -10.61 9.07
CA VAL A 99 8.95 -11.05 7.68
C VAL A 99 7.81 -10.55 6.78
N ALA A 100 6.56 -10.66 7.24
CA ALA A 100 5.40 -10.18 6.50
C ALA A 100 5.43 -8.65 6.31
N ASP A 101 5.78 -7.90 7.36
CA ASP A 101 5.93 -6.45 7.29
C ASP A 101 7.02 -6.05 6.31
N ARG A 102 8.18 -6.74 6.34
CA ARG A 102 9.26 -6.51 5.36
C ARG A 102 8.78 -6.72 3.92
N SER A 103 8.07 -7.81 3.66
CA SER A 103 7.50 -8.10 2.34
C SER A 103 6.55 -6.98 1.88
N LYS A 104 5.67 -6.51 2.77
CA LYS A 104 4.75 -5.40 2.51
C LYS A 104 5.49 -4.08 2.20
N GLN A 105 6.59 -3.80 2.91
CA GLN A 105 7.39 -2.60 2.64
C GLN A 105 8.10 -2.68 1.28
N LEU A 106 8.63 -3.85 0.90
CA LEU A 106 9.23 -4.05 -0.43
C LEU A 106 8.21 -3.84 -1.55
N SER A 107 7.01 -4.41 -1.42
CA SER A 107 5.92 -4.18 -2.37
C SER A 107 5.59 -2.70 -2.54
N LYS A 108 5.57 -1.93 -1.44
CA LYS A 108 5.38 -0.47 -1.51
C LYS A 108 6.52 0.24 -2.22
N VAL A 109 7.77 -0.17 -1.97
CA VAL A 109 8.93 0.40 -2.67
C VAL A 109 8.82 0.16 -4.18
N ASP A 110 8.44 -1.05 -4.59
CA ASP A 110 8.24 -1.37 -6.01
C ASP A 110 7.10 -0.53 -6.63
N GLU A 111 5.99 -0.34 -5.91
CA GLU A 111 4.92 0.58 -6.32
C GLU A 111 5.40 2.03 -6.47
N TYR A 112 6.24 2.51 -5.53
CA TYR A 112 6.81 3.85 -5.62
C TYR A 112 7.76 4.00 -6.81
N ILE A 113 8.61 3.00 -7.06
CA ILE A 113 9.53 2.99 -8.21
C ILE A 113 8.74 3.00 -9.52
N ALA A 114 7.72 2.14 -9.66
CA ALA A 114 6.86 2.10 -10.83
C ALA A 114 6.16 3.46 -11.05
N ARG A 115 5.59 4.04 -9.97
CA ARG A 115 4.95 5.35 -10.04
C ARG A 115 5.91 6.47 -10.40
N GLU A 116 7.14 6.44 -9.90
CA GLU A 116 8.17 7.44 -10.24
C GLU A 116 8.60 7.32 -11.70
N LEU A 117 8.72 6.09 -12.21
CA LEU A 117 9.00 5.82 -13.61
C LEU A 117 7.88 6.32 -14.53
N ASP A 118 6.62 6.07 -14.17
CA ASP A 118 5.45 6.59 -14.89
C ASP A 118 5.47 8.12 -14.91
N LEU A 119 5.68 8.76 -13.76
CA LEU A 119 5.75 10.22 -13.67
C LEU A 119 6.90 10.79 -14.50
N ARG A 120 8.04 10.10 -14.56
CA ARG A 120 9.18 10.48 -15.39
C ARG A 120 8.83 10.40 -16.88
N ASN A 121 8.13 9.35 -17.31
CA ASN A 121 7.69 9.17 -18.69
C ASN A 121 6.64 10.22 -19.07
N VAL A 122 5.66 10.49 -18.19
CA VAL A 122 4.69 11.58 -18.37
C VAL A 122 5.40 12.93 -18.54
N ARG A 123 6.39 13.25 -17.69
CA ARG A 123 7.19 14.48 -17.83
C ARG A 123 7.97 14.54 -19.14
N ALA A 124 8.51 13.41 -19.59
CA ALA A 124 9.18 13.32 -20.89
C ALA A 124 8.22 13.60 -22.05
N ASN A 125 7.00 13.04 -22.00
CA ASN A 125 5.96 13.28 -22.99
C ASN A 125 5.49 14.73 -23.01
N ILE A 126 5.30 15.36 -21.83
CA ILE A 126 4.97 16.79 -21.71
C ILE A 126 6.08 17.63 -22.36
N LYS A 127 7.35 17.34 -22.07
CA LYS A 127 8.47 18.07 -22.66
C LYS A 127 8.57 17.87 -24.18
N ALA A 128 8.32 16.65 -24.67
CA ALA A 128 8.28 16.37 -26.10
C ALA A 128 7.15 17.13 -26.79
N ALA A 129 6.00 17.29 -26.13
CA ALA A 129 4.85 18.04 -26.65
C ALA A 129 5.18 19.51 -26.94
N GLU A 130 6.15 20.11 -26.24
CA GLU A 130 6.58 21.49 -26.48
C GLU A 130 7.16 21.68 -27.88
N THR A 131 7.81 20.65 -28.46
CA THR A 131 8.56 20.76 -29.73
C THR A 131 8.05 19.86 -30.85
N ILE A 132 7.17 18.90 -30.57
CA ILE A 132 6.65 17.97 -31.57
C ILE A 132 5.77 18.67 -32.61
N GLU A 133 5.84 18.24 -33.87
CA GLU A 133 4.89 18.66 -34.90
C GLU A 133 3.46 18.30 -34.48
N ARG A 134 2.53 19.23 -34.67
CA ARG A 134 1.14 19.04 -34.24
C ARG A 134 0.43 18.09 -35.19
N ILE A 135 -0.29 17.14 -34.61
CA ILE A 135 -1.26 16.31 -35.33
C ILE A 135 -2.63 16.70 -34.80
N GLU A 136 -3.56 16.99 -35.71
CA GLU A 136 -4.92 17.37 -35.34
C GLU A 136 -5.53 16.31 -34.42
N SER A 137 -6.12 16.79 -33.33
CA SER A 137 -6.80 15.97 -32.34
C SER A 137 -8.31 16.06 -32.52
N ASP A 138 -9.05 15.09 -31.98
CA ASP A 138 -10.51 15.08 -31.97
C ASP A 138 -11.10 16.08 -30.95
N PHE A 139 -10.39 17.17 -30.68
CA PHE A 139 -10.85 18.19 -29.75
C PHE A 139 -12.04 18.95 -30.34
N TYR A 140 -13.16 18.94 -29.62
CA TYR A 140 -14.35 19.69 -29.99
C TYR A 140 -14.90 20.46 -28.79
N LEU A 141 -14.90 21.79 -28.87
CA LEU A 141 -15.47 22.63 -27.83
C LEU A 141 -17.00 22.54 -27.85
N ILE A 142 -17.59 22.13 -26.72
CA ILE A 142 -19.05 22.01 -26.55
C ILE A 142 -19.61 23.30 -25.94
N GLU A 143 -18.98 23.79 -24.87
CA GLU A 143 -19.44 24.98 -24.13
C GLU A 143 -18.25 25.73 -23.54
N ALA A 144 -18.34 27.06 -23.51
CA ALA A 144 -17.39 27.94 -22.83
C ALA A 144 -18.15 29.04 -22.10
N LYS A 145 -17.90 29.22 -20.80
CA LYS A 145 -18.58 30.26 -19.99
C LYS A 145 -17.71 30.78 -18.86
N ILE A 146 -17.97 32.02 -18.46
CA ILE A 146 -17.41 32.64 -17.26
C ILE A 146 -18.44 32.54 -16.14
N GLU A 147 -18.02 32.00 -15.01
CA GLU A 147 -18.79 31.91 -13.78
C GLU A 147 -18.22 32.88 -12.74
N THR A 148 -19.11 33.52 -11.98
CA THR A 148 -18.72 34.33 -10.83
C THR A 148 -19.43 33.78 -9.60
N GLU A 149 -18.66 33.36 -8.61
CA GLU A 149 -19.15 32.84 -7.34
C GLU A 149 -18.88 33.82 -6.20
N GLY A 150 -19.75 33.84 -5.19
CA GLY A 150 -19.62 34.72 -4.02
C GLY A 150 -20.28 36.10 -4.16
N LYS A 151 -20.19 36.90 -3.09
CA LYS A 151 -20.81 38.24 -2.99
C LYS A 151 -19.81 39.27 -2.45
N GLY A 152 -19.96 40.52 -2.89
CA GLY A 152 -19.18 41.65 -2.39
C GLY A 152 -17.67 41.52 -2.68
N LYS A 153 -16.85 41.67 -1.64
CA LYS A 153 -15.37 41.63 -1.73
C LYS A 153 -14.80 40.20 -1.91
N TYR A 154 -15.62 39.16 -1.74
CA TYR A 154 -15.23 37.74 -1.85
C TYR A 154 -15.71 37.10 -3.15
N LYS A 155 -15.82 37.88 -4.24
CA LYS A 155 -16.16 37.32 -5.55
C LYS A 155 -14.95 36.58 -6.10
N SER A 156 -15.14 35.31 -6.48
CA SER A 156 -14.21 34.54 -7.28
C SER A 156 -14.74 34.44 -8.71
N HIS A 157 -13.82 34.47 -9.68
CA HIS A 157 -14.13 34.34 -11.09
C HIS A 157 -13.48 33.08 -11.63
N ALA A 158 -14.27 32.28 -12.36
CA ALA A 158 -13.81 31.04 -12.96
C ALA A 158 -14.23 30.99 -14.43
N ALA A 159 -13.32 30.55 -15.28
CA ALA A 159 -13.64 30.17 -16.65
C ALA A 159 -13.90 28.66 -16.68
N GLN A 160 -14.97 28.24 -17.34
CA GLN A 160 -15.30 26.83 -17.52
C GLN A 160 -15.39 26.52 -19.01
N LEU A 161 -14.70 25.45 -19.42
CA LEU A 161 -14.85 24.83 -20.74
C LEU A 161 -15.42 23.42 -20.58
N MET A 162 -16.32 23.05 -21.47
CA MET A 162 -16.75 21.67 -21.68
C MET A 162 -16.41 21.28 -23.11
N PHE A 163 -15.73 20.15 -23.29
CA PHE A 163 -15.23 19.72 -24.59
C PHE A 163 -15.23 18.20 -24.74
N LEU A 164 -15.28 17.72 -25.98
CA LEU A 164 -15.07 16.33 -26.34
C LEU A 164 -13.60 16.15 -26.75
N LEU A 165 -12.96 15.07 -26.32
CA LEU A 165 -11.65 14.64 -26.80
C LEU A 165 -11.63 13.12 -26.83
N ASN A 166 -11.29 12.53 -27.99
CA ASN A 166 -11.25 11.08 -28.20
C ASN A 166 -12.55 10.37 -27.75
N GLY A 167 -13.72 10.94 -28.08
CA GLY A 167 -15.03 10.39 -27.72
C GLY A 167 -15.42 10.52 -26.24
N THR A 168 -14.61 11.18 -25.40
CA THR A 168 -14.91 11.41 -23.99
C THR A 168 -15.20 12.89 -23.73
N VAL A 169 -16.26 13.18 -22.95
CA VAL A 169 -16.61 14.55 -22.54
C VAL A 169 -15.85 14.92 -21.28
N TYR A 170 -15.30 16.13 -21.30
CA TYR A 170 -14.50 16.71 -20.23
C TYR A 170 -15.02 18.08 -19.85
N ALA A 171 -14.88 18.44 -18.57
CA ALA A 171 -15.06 19.82 -18.13
C ALA A 171 -13.81 20.31 -17.39
N LEU A 172 -13.34 21.49 -17.76
CA LEU A 172 -12.16 22.11 -17.18
C LEU A 172 -12.60 23.45 -16.60
N ARG A 173 -12.31 23.66 -15.31
CA ARG A 173 -12.61 24.89 -14.59
C ARG A 173 -11.29 25.53 -14.15
N ILE A 174 -11.18 26.83 -14.36
CA ILE A 174 -9.94 27.57 -14.13
C ILE A 174 -10.27 28.87 -13.40
N GLY A 175 -9.62 29.10 -12.26
CA GLY A 175 -9.68 30.39 -11.58
C GLY A 175 -8.88 31.43 -12.36
N PHE A 176 -9.41 32.64 -12.51
CA PHE A 176 -8.70 33.72 -13.18
C PHE A 176 -8.94 35.07 -12.50
N ASN A 177 -7.98 35.98 -12.69
CA ASN A 177 -8.11 37.36 -12.26
C ASN A 177 -8.85 38.16 -13.35
N PRO A 178 -10.06 38.69 -13.08
CA PRO A 178 -10.85 39.40 -14.10
C PRO A 178 -10.24 40.73 -14.55
N LYS A 179 -9.31 41.30 -13.78
CA LYS A 179 -8.66 42.58 -14.13
C LYS A 179 -7.48 42.39 -15.08
N THR A 180 -6.81 41.26 -14.98
CA THR A 180 -5.59 40.98 -15.77
C THR A 180 -5.82 39.88 -16.81
N SER A 181 -6.99 39.26 -16.82
CA SER A 181 -7.33 38.06 -17.61
C SER A 181 -6.31 36.93 -17.47
N LYS A 182 -5.55 36.91 -16.35
CA LYS A 182 -4.54 35.89 -16.09
C LYS A 182 -5.15 34.72 -15.34
N VAL A 183 -4.88 33.53 -15.83
CA VAL A 183 -5.18 32.26 -15.16
C VAL A 183 -4.35 32.13 -13.90
N GLU A 184 -5.00 31.80 -12.78
CA GLU A 184 -4.37 31.61 -11.47
C GLU A 184 -4.15 30.13 -11.14
N GLU A 185 -5.04 29.23 -11.60
CA GLU A 185 -4.93 27.78 -11.36
C GLU A 185 -5.76 26.95 -12.34
N TYR A 186 -5.20 25.85 -12.86
CA TYR A 186 -5.88 24.93 -13.76
C TYR A 186 -6.45 23.71 -13.01
N GLN A 187 -7.78 23.56 -12.90
CA GLN A 187 -8.42 22.40 -12.25
C GLN A 187 -9.28 21.59 -13.23
N PHE A 188 -8.82 20.38 -13.59
CA PHE A 188 -9.61 19.47 -14.41
C PHE A 188 -10.65 18.72 -13.58
N ARG A 189 -11.89 18.64 -14.07
CA ARG A 189 -12.92 17.79 -13.46
C ARG A 189 -13.61 16.95 -14.54
N ARG A 190 -13.32 15.66 -14.59
CA ARG A 190 -14.06 14.73 -15.45
C ARG A 190 -15.51 14.60 -14.95
N PHE A 191 -16.45 15.26 -15.61
CA PHE A 191 -17.87 15.06 -15.35
C PHE A 191 -18.39 13.87 -16.16
N LEU A 192 -18.14 12.67 -15.67
CA LEU A 192 -18.91 11.49 -16.07
C LEU A 192 -19.24 10.54 -14.92
N ASP A 193 -18.86 10.85 -13.67
CA ASP A 193 -19.47 10.16 -12.53
C ASP A 193 -19.55 11.06 -11.29
N ARG A 194 -20.79 11.29 -10.86
CA ARG A 194 -21.13 12.07 -9.67
C ARG A 194 -20.83 11.19 -8.44
N LYS A 195 -19.56 11.04 -8.04
CA LYS A 195 -19.04 10.68 -6.69
C LYS A 195 -17.57 10.22 -6.74
N ALA A 196 -16.62 11.12 -6.41
CA ALA A 196 -15.33 10.87 -5.73
C ALA A 196 -14.50 12.17 -5.81
N SER A 197 -14.23 12.96 -4.77
CA SER A 197 -13.41 12.65 -3.59
C SER A 197 -12.01 12.09 -3.91
N THR A 198 -11.39 12.53 -5.00
CA THR A 198 -9.92 12.41 -5.13
C THR A 198 -9.29 13.78 -5.40
N PRO A 199 -8.06 14.01 -4.90
CA PRO A 199 -7.40 15.31 -5.04
C PRO A 199 -7.25 15.67 -6.52
N GLU A 200 -7.44 16.96 -6.80
CA GLU A 200 -7.28 17.58 -8.11
C GLU A 200 -5.89 17.25 -8.66
N LYS A 201 -5.83 16.34 -9.64
CA LYS A 201 -4.59 16.10 -10.39
C LYS A 201 -4.41 17.26 -11.38
N PRO A 202 -3.18 17.76 -11.55
CA PRO A 202 -2.91 18.82 -12.53
C PRO A 202 -3.24 18.34 -13.95
N VAL A 203 -3.89 19.21 -14.74
CA VAL A 203 -4.39 18.98 -16.12
C VAL A 203 -3.41 18.24 -17.04
N TRP A 204 -2.12 18.55 -16.90
CA TRP A 204 -1.03 18.01 -17.69
C TRP A 204 -0.83 16.50 -17.51
N VAL A 205 -1.18 15.95 -16.34
CA VAL A 205 -0.98 14.53 -16.01
C VAL A 205 -2.10 13.64 -16.59
N GLU A 206 -3.24 14.22 -16.99
CA GLU A 206 -4.34 13.46 -17.60
C GLU A 206 -4.35 13.54 -19.13
N LEU A 207 -3.84 14.62 -19.71
CA LEU A 207 -3.62 14.71 -21.17
C LEU A 207 -2.42 13.88 -21.63
N PHE A 208 -1.39 13.78 -20.78
CA PHE A 208 -0.18 13.00 -21.06
C PHE A 208 -0.09 11.81 -20.13
N THR A 209 -0.09 10.60 -20.69
CA THR A 209 0.15 9.34 -19.98
C THR A 209 1.56 8.81 -20.26
N ALA A 210 2.03 7.85 -19.47
CA ALA A 210 3.39 7.30 -19.62
C ALA A 210 3.59 6.58 -20.96
N ASP A 211 2.59 5.81 -21.39
CA ASP A 211 2.67 4.87 -22.53
C ASP A 211 2.25 5.46 -23.88
N MET A 212 2.38 6.78 -24.05
CA MET A 212 1.99 7.43 -25.30
C MET A 212 3.00 7.20 -26.42
N THR A 213 2.49 6.89 -27.60
CA THR A 213 3.24 6.96 -28.86
C THR A 213 3.49 8.42 -29.26
N GLN A 214 4.45 8.66 -30.15
CA GLN A 214 4.72 10.01 -30.67
C GLN A 214 3.48 10.66 -31.31
N GLU A 215 2.69 9.89 -32.05
CA GLU A 215 1.44 10.37 -32.63
C GLU A 215 0.46 10.82 -31.54
N GLN A 216 0.30 10.03 -30.47
CA GLN A 216 -0.57 10.40 -29.36
C GLN A 216 -0.05 11.65 -28.63
N VAL A 217 1.27 11.80 -28.45
CA VAL A 217 1.87 13.00 -27.86
C VAL A 217 1.58 14.22 -28.74
N ALA A 218 1.69 14.09 -30.06
CA ALA A 218 1.38 15.17 -31.01
C ALA A 218 -0.10 15.58 -30.97
N LYS A 219 -1.03 14.61 -30.89
CA LYS A 219 -2.46 14.87 -30.71
C LYS A 219 -2.78 15.52 -29.36
N ALA A 220 -2.14 15.07 -28.28
CA ALA A 220 -2.30 15.69 -26.97
C ALA A 220 -1.74 17.11 -26.93
N ALA A 221 -0.62 17.37 -27.63
CA ALA A 221 -0.08 18.72 -27.80
C ALA A 221 -1.08 19.63 -28.54
N HIS A 222 -1.66 19.16 -29.64
CA HIS A 222 -2.71 19.90 -30.36
C HIS A 222 -3.93 20.17 -29.47
N ALA A 223 -4.43 19.16 -28.75
CA ALA A 223 -5.55 19.32 -27.82
C ALA A 223 -5.25 20.35 -26.71
N LEU A 224 -4.04 20.33 -26.15
CA LEU A 224 -3.62 21.31 -25.15
C LEU A 224 -3.63 22.74 -25.72
N ASP A 225 -3.14 22.91 -26.94
CA ASP A 225 -3.14 24.21 -27.62
C ASP A 225 -4.57 24.67 -27.94
N SER A 226 -5.47 23.78 -28.36
CA SER A 226 -6.89 24.10 -28.57
C SER A 226 -7.60 24.48 -27.27
N ILE A 227 -7.31 23.79 -26.17
CA ILE A 227 -7.84 24.14 -24.84
C ILE A 227 -7.38 25.54 -24.42
N ARG A 228 -6.09 25.84 -24.57
CA ARG A 228 -5.53 27.16 -24.27
C ARG A 228 -6.18 28.25 -25.11
N ALA A 229 -6.27 28.04 -26.42
CA ALA A 229 -6.91 28.97 -27.34
C ALA A 229 -8.39 29.20 -26.98
N ALA A 230 -9.12 28.15 -26.58
CA ALA A 230 -10.51 28.28 -26.13
C ALA A 230 -10.63 29.11 -24.84
N PHE A 231 -9.71 28.95 -23.88
CA PHE A 231 -9.66 29.80 -22.70
C PHE A 231 -9.29 31.25 -23.04
N ASP A 232 -8.30 31.45 -23.89
CA ASP A 232 -7.87 32.78 -24.30
C ASP A 232 -9.00 33.52 -25.03
N ASN A 233 -9.73 32.86 -25.93
CA ASN A 233 -10.90 33.41 -26.60
C ASN A 233 -12.05 33.73 -25.63
N LEU A 234 -12.22 32.92 -24.59
CA LEU A 234 -13.25 33.15 -23.56
C LEU A 234 -12.90 34.34 -22.66
N LEU A 235 -11.62 34.46 -22.27
CA LEU A 235 -11.12 35.50 -21.36
C LEU A 235 -10.84 36.83 -22.08
N ASN A 236 -10.46 36.77 -23.36
CA ASN A 236 -10.12 37.90 -24.22
C ASN A 236 -10.81 37.71 -25.58
N PRO A 237 -12.14 37.88 -25.66
CA PRO A 237 -12.85 37.72 -26.91
C PRO A 237 -12.27 38.69 -27.95
N PRO A 238 -12.01 38.24 -29.20
CA PRO A 238 -11.53 39.12 -30.24
C PRO A 238 -12.52 40.26 -30.44
N VAL A 239 -12.02 41.49 -30.56
CA VAL A 239 -12.85 42.66 -30.89
C VAL A 239 -13.44 42.40 -32.27
N THR A 240 -14.68 41.94 -32.33
CA THR A 240 -15.41 41.85 -33.59
C THR A 240 -15.67 43.29 -34.06
N GLU A 241 -14.99 43.72 -35.12
CA GLU A 241 -15.41 44.89 -35.91
C GLU A 241 -16.78 44.60 -36.52
N ALA A 242 -17.84 44.86 -35.77
CA ALA A 242 -19.21 44.82 -36.27
C ALA A 242 -20.11 45.74 -35.44
N ALA A 243 -19.96 47.05 -35.64
CA ALA A 243 -21.04 48.03 -35.55
C ALA A 243 -20.59 49.38 -36.16
N ALA A 244 -20.25 49.36 -37.45
CA ALA A 244 -20.32 50.53 -38.32
C ALA A 244 -21.18 50.15 -39.52
N ALA A 245 -22.50 50.14 -39.30
CA ALA A 245 -23.54 50.15 -40.32
C ALA A 245 -24.73 50.92 -39.77
#